data_AF-A0AA96FYZ5-F1
#
_entry.id   AF-A0AA96FYZ5-F1
#
_cell.length_a   1.000
_cell.length_b   1.000
_cell.length_c   1.000
_cell.angle_alpha   90.00
_cell.angle_beta   90.00
_cell.angle_gamma   90.00
#
_symmetry.space_group_name_H-M   'P 1'
#
loop_
_entity.id
_entity.type
_entity.pdbx_description
1 polymer ?
#
loop_
_entity_poly.entity_id
_entity_poly.type
_entity_poly.pdbx_seq_one_letter_code
_entity_poly.pdbx_strand_id
1 'polypeptide(L)'
;MNIMRRFELSDWEQGPRLTHLRNTVAGLLTKGRNRSALDEVLRYLRRDPENTDALFVALLVAYQSRTARLASGEPLTDMQRLNALLAPITTECSACRSGWFSTHAILAMDGGGEITVANPIGLQCQACRYTLCRDCLRRKQPPSYTDPVDVADPVVVLCENPRCGRHQPLKTPVLPTGRYNVTPIDPDSIEGVVVARAGIIRPTTDEALVVVTKFLPLIPEDAPLVHIRSAGLGTLGDDSAREGLARSLLRDLEHEGVLAPSAWSRSSRMHVLAGTARDTDYLITVVRKTEHRPAATSPLERSH
;
A
#
# COMPACT_ATOMS: atom_id res chain seq x y z
N MET A 1 -14.54 -12.26 9.00
CA MET A 1 -13.48 -12.77 8.09
C MET A 1 -13.96 -12.48 6.68
N ASN A 2 -13.61 -11.33 6.11
CA ASN A 2 -14.12 -10.90 4.81
C ASN A 2 -13.48 -11.77 3.71
N ILE A 3 -14.32 -12.57 3.07
CA ILE A 3 -13.98 -13.37 1.91
C ILE A 3 -13.83 -12.38 0.75
N MET A 4 -12.59 -12.15 0.29
CA MET A 4 -12.34 -11.46 -0.97
C MET A 4 -13.14 -12.17 -2.06
N ARG A 5 -14.11 -11.46 -2.66
CA ARG A 5 -14.95 -11.98 -3.73
C ARG A 5 -14.07 -12.51 -4.86
N ARG A 6 -14.44 -13.70 -5.35
CA ARG A 6 -13.84 -14.32 -6.53
C ARG A 6 -14.28 -13.49 -7.75
N PHE A 7 -13.32 -13.11 -8.58
CA PHE A 7 -13.48 -12.26 -9.75
C PHE A 7 -14.41 -12.88 -10.80
N GLU A 8 -15.41 -12.12 -11.26
CA GLU A 8 -16.18 -12.40 -12.47
C GLU A 8 -15.83 -11.35 -13.55
N LEU A 9 -15.46 -11.84 -14.74
CA LEU A 9 -14.91 -11.04 -15.86
C LEU A 9 -15.97 -10.22 -16.61
N SER A 10 -17.25 -10.38 -16.28
CA SER A 10 -18.37 -9.78 -16.99
C SER A 10 -18.62 -8.30 -16.66
N ASP A 11 -18.06 -7.78 -15.58
CA ASP A 11 -18.28 -6.39 -15.12
C ASP A 11 -17.37 -5.35 -15.80
N TRP A 12 -16.63 -5.76 -16.84
CA TRP A 12 -15.53 -5.01 -17.48
C TRP A 12 -15.98 -3.99 -18.53
N GLU A 13 -17.26 -3.99 -18.86
CA GLU A 13 -17.80 -3.15 -19.91
C GLU A 13 -18.66 -2.01 -19.33
N GLN A 14 -18.25 -0.77 -19.62
CA GLN A 14 -19.12 0.40 -19.83
C GLN A 14 -19.38 1.35 -18.64
N GLY A 15 -18.33 2.07 -18.19
CA GLY A 15 -18.47 3.35 -17.48
C GLY A 15 -17.84 4.52 -18.25
N PRO A 16 -18.56 5.63 -18.55
CA PRO A 16 -17.99 6.77 -19.30
C PRO A 16 -16.81 7.46 -18.58
N ARG A 17 -16.78 7.43 -17.23
CA ARG A 17 -15.67 7.96 -16.42
C ARG A 17 -14.38 7.15 -16.59
N LEU A 18 -14.50 5.84 -16.80
CA LEU A 18 -13.36 4.97 -16.96
C LEU A 18 -12.72 5.13 -18.35
N THR A 19 -13.54 5.33 -19.38
CA THR A 19 -13.06 5.71 -20.72
C THR A 19 -12.26 7.01 -20.67
N HIS A 20 -12.71 8.00 -19.90
CA HIS A 20 -11.96 9.24 -19.68
C HIS A 20 -10.61 8.98 -18.98
N LEU A 21 -10.60 8.24 -17.86
CA LEU A 21 -9.36 7.91 -17.14
C LEU A 21 -8.32 7.24 -18.05
N ARG A 22 -8.74 6.21 -18.82
CA ARG A 22 -7.87 5.50 -19.76
C ARG A 22 -7.28 6.45 -20.80
N ASN A 23 -8.09 7.33 -21.38
CA ASN A 23 -7.62 8.31 -22.37
C ASN A 23 -6.64 9.33 -21.78
N THR A 24 -6.93 9.86 -20.58
CA THR A 24 -6.03 10.80 -19.88
C THR A 24 -4.69 10.14 -19.58
N VAL A 25 -4.71 8.92 -19.02
CA VAL A 25 -3.50 8.18 -18.67
C VAL A 25 -2.69 7.83 -19.93
N ALA A 26 -3.32 7.35 -21.00
CA ALA A 26 -2.65 7.09 -22.27
C ALA A 26 -1.98 8.36 -22.85
N GLY A 27 -2.65 9.50 -22.78
CA GLY A 27 -2.10 10.79 -23.20
C GLY A 27 -0.90 11.26 -22.36
N LEU A 28 -0.85 10.91 -21.07
CA LEU A 28 0.29 11.22 -20.19
C LEU A 28 1.46 10.26 -20.43
N LEU A 29 1.19 8.97 -20.63
CA LEU A 29 2.21 7.95 -20.90
C LEU A 29 2.90 8.18 -22.24
N THR A 30 2.17 8.55 -23.29
CA THR A 30 2.76 8.92 -24.60
C THR A 30 3.70 10.13 -24.51
N LYS A 31 3.48 11.02 -23.53
CA LYS A 31 4.36 12.16 -23.22
C LYS A 31 5.47 11.83 -22.22
N GLY A 32 5.61 10.57 -21.79
CA GLY A 32 6.58 10.12 -20.80
C GLY A 32 6.31 10.61 -19.36
N ARG A 33 5.12 11.16 -19.09
CA ARG A 33 4.73 11.73 -17.79
C ARG A 33 4.17 10.66 -16.86
N ASN A 34 4.99 9.67 -16.55
CA ASN A 34 4.63 8.48 -15.77
C ASN A 34 4.13 8.83 -14.36
N ARG A 35 4.80 9.76 -13.68
CA ARG A 35 4.40 10.26 -12.36
C ARG A 35 3.00 10.85 -12.40
N SER A 36 2.77 11.78 -13.33
CA SER A 36 1.49 12.45 -13.51
C SER A 36 0.38 11.45 -13.88
N ALA A 37 0.70 10.43 -14.69
CA ALA A 37 -0.23 9.37 -15.07
C ALA A 37 -0.70 8.56 -13.85
N LEU A 38 0.22 8.18 -12.95
CA LEU A 38 -0.13 7.43 -11.75
C LEU A 38 -0.95 8.27 -10.77
N ASP A 39 -0.70 9.58 -10.66
CA ASP A 39 -1.50 10.48 -9.81
C ASP A 39 -2.98 10.51 -10.23
N GLU A 40 -3.28 10.54 -11.53
CA GLU A 40 -4.67 10.45 -12.01
C GLU A 40 -5.36 9.15 -11.59
N VAL A 41 -4.64 8.04 -11.68
CA VAL A 41 -5.16 6.73 -11.28
C VAL A 41 -5.37 6.66 -9.77
N LEU A 42 -4.44 7.19 -8.98
CA LEU A 42 -4.56 7.23 -7.51
C LEU A 42 -5.75 8.10 -7.08
N ARG A 43 -5.99 9.25 -7.73
CA ARG A 43 -7.19 10.07 -7.47
C ARG A 43 -8.49 9.33 -7.77
N TYR A 44 -8.50 8.52 -8.82
CA TYR A 44 -9.66 7.69 -9.14
C TYR A 44 -9.84 6.60 -8.08
N LEU A 45 -8.79 5.83 -7.80
CA LEU A 45 -8.79 4.75 -6.79
C LEU A 45 -9.09 5.25 -5.39
N ARG A 46 -8.79 6.51 -5.06
CA ARG A 46 -9.19 7.10 -3.77
C ARG A 46 -10.71 7.04 -3.56
N ARG A 47 -11.49 7.26 -4.62
CA ARG A 47 -12.97 7.27 -4.57
C ARG A 47 -13.56 5.87 -4.71
N ASP A 48 -12.89 5.01 -5.45
CA ASP A 48 -13.31 3.63 -5.71
C ASP A 48 -12.08 2.69 -5.66
N PRO A 49 -11.63 2.30 -4.45
CA PRO A 49 -10.39 1.54 -4.26
C PRO A 49 -10.43 0.12 -4.81
N GLU A 50 -11.62 -0.43 -5.03
CA GLU A 50 -11.85 -1.78 -5.52
C GLU A 50 -12.05 -1.80 -7.05
N ASN A 51 -12.00 -0.64 -7.71
CA ASN A 51 -12.19 -0.54 -9.16
C ASN A 51 -11.10 -1.31 -9.91
N THR A 52 -11.49 -2.45 -10.48
CA THR A 52 -10.57 -3.39 -11.15
C THR A 52 -9.88 -2.77 -12.35
N ASP A 53 -10.59 -1.94 -13.12
CA ASP A 53 -10.04 -1.28 -14.30
C ASP A 53 -9.03 -0.19 -13.95
N ALA A 54 -9.32 0.63 -12.93
CA ALA A 54 -8.35 1.61 -12.46
C ALA A 54 -7.10 0.92 -11.87
N LEU A 55 -7.28 -0.19 -11.15
CA LEU A 55 -6.17 -1.03 -10.67
C LEU A 55 -5.35 -1.61 -11.85
N PHE A 56 -6.01 -2.01 -12.94
CA PHE A 56 -5.32 -2.46 -14.15
C PHE A 56 -4.53 -1.33 -14.82
N VAL A 57 -5.12 -0.14 -14.95
CA VAL A 57 -4.42 1.05 -15.48
C VAL A 57 -3.21 1.40 -14.60
N ALA A 58 -3.34 1.34 -13.27
CA ALA A 58 -2.22 1.56 -12.35
C ALA A 58 -1.07 0.56 -12.61
N LEU A 59 -1.42 -0.71 -12.81
CA LEU A 59 -0.47 -1.78 -13.10
C LEU A 59 0.29 -1.53 -14.41
N LEU A 60 -0.39 -1.07 -15.47
CA LEU A 60 0.23 -0.70 -16.74
C LEU A 60 1.20 0.47 -16.57
N VAL A 61 0.79 1.54 -15.87
CA VAL A 61 1.65 2.69 -15.58
C VAL A 61 2.89 2.25 -14.81
N ALA A 62 2.72 1.42 -13.77
CA ALA A 62 3.82 0.91 -12.97
C ALA A 62 4.80 0.04 -13.78
N TYR A 63 4.28 -0.78 -14.70
CA TYR A 63 5.11 -1.62 -15.57
C TYR A 63 5.92 -0.78 -16.57
N GLN A 64 5.27 0.15 -17.28
CA GLN A 64 5.95 1.06 -18.21
C GLN A 64 6.98 1.94 -17.51
N SER A 65 6.68 2.39 -16.29
CA SER A 65 7.63 3.17 -15.48
C SER A 65 8.88 2.39 -15.10
N ARG A 66 8.79 1.06 -14.96
CA ARG A 66 9.94 0.20 -14.67
C ARG A 66 10.89 0.12 -15.86
N THR A 67 10.37 -0.03 -17.07
CA THR A 67 11.18 -0.10 -18.31
C THR A 67 11.71 1.28 -18.71
N ALA A 68 10.92 2.33 -18.50
CA ALA A 68 11.29 3.71 -18.79
C ALA A 68 12.10 4.39 -17.68
N ARG A 69 12.41 3.73 -16.56
CA ARG A 69 13.01 4.36 -15.36
C ARG A 69 14.27 5.17 -15.65
N LEU A 70 15.11 4.70 -16.59
CA LEU A 70 16.39 5.34 -16.93
C LEU A 70 16.25 6.49 -17.93
N ALA A 71 15.12 6.60 -18.63
CA ALA A 71 14.89 7.58 -19.70
C ALA A 71 13.71 8.53 -19.43
N SER A 72 12.91 8.27 -18.39
CA SER A 72 11.75 9.08 -18.04
C SER A 72 12.17 10.36 -17.33
N GLY A 73 11.71 11.51 -17.83
CA GLY A 73 11.86 12.80 -17.16
C GLY A 73 11.05 12.93 -15.86
N GLU A 74 10.11 12.01 -15.62
CA GLU A 74 9.28 11.96 -14.41
C GLU A 74 9.21 10.52 -13.84
N PRO A 75 10.28 10.02 -13.21
CA PRO A 75 10.25 8.71 -12.58
C PRO A 75 9.22 8.66 -11.45
N LEU A 76 8.61 7.49 -11.23
CA LEU A 76 7.70 7.30 -10.11
C LEU A 76 8.43 7.45 -8.77
N THR A 77 7.80 8.19 -7.86
CA THR A 77 8.29 8.35 -6.49
C THR A 77 7.96 7.12 -5.65
N ASP A 78 8.70 6.90 -4.56
CA ASP A 78 8.40 5.80 -3.64
C ASP A 78 7.03 5.98 -2.96
N MET A 79 6.60 7.22 -2.71
CA MET A 79 5.26 7.55 -2.20
C MET A 79 4.16 6.99 -3.10
N GLN A 80 4.30 7.10 -4.43
CA GLN A 80 3.30 6.59 -5.35
C GLN A 80 3.42 5.07 -5.53
N ARG A 81 4.65 4.55 -5.67
CA ARG A 81 4.90 3.12 -5.86
C ARG A 81 4.42 2.28 -4.67
N LEU A 82 4.51 2.84 -3.47
CA LEU A 82 4.11 2.19 -2.23
C LEU A 82 2.72 2.65 -1.76
N ASN A 83 1.95 3.40 -2.55
CA ASN A 83 0.66 3.93 -2.09
C ASN A 83 -0.35 2.82 -1.75
N ALA A 84 -1.02 2.91 -0.59
CA ALA A 84 -2.00 1.98 -0.03
C ALA A 84 -3.06 1.54 -1.04
N LEU A 85 -3.50 2.45 -1.92
CA LEU A 85 -4.48 2.19 -2.98
C LEU A 85 -4.00 1.16 -4.00
N LEU A 86 -2.69 0.97 -4.15
CA LEU A 86 -2.10 -0.05 -5.04
C LEU A 86 -1.92 -1.41 -4.35
N ALA A 87 -2.25 -1.52 -3.06
CA ALA A 87 -2.10 -2.78 -2.34
C ALA A 87 -2.81 -3.98 -3.01
N PRO A 88 -4.03 -3.86 -3.55
CA PRO A 88 -4.74 -5.00 -4.16
C PRO A 88 -3.98 -5.67 -5.32
N ILE A 89 -3.19 -4.89 -6.07
CA ILE A 89 -2.38 -5.38 -7.21
C ILE A 89 -0.91 -5.61 -6.85
N THR A 90 -0.54 -5.39 -5.60
CA THR A 90 0.82 -5.57 -5.11
C THR A 90 0.97 -6.94 -4.46
N THR A 91 2.15 -7.53 -4.63
CA THR A 91 2.63 -8.68 -3.89
C THR A 91 3.72 -8.25 -2.92
N GLU A 92 3.73 -8.81 -1.72
CA GLU A 92 4.74 -8.54 -0.69
C GLU A 92 5.51 -9.80 -0.29
N CYS A 93 6.83 -9.69 -0.16
CA CYS A 93 7.67 -10.76 0.39
C CYS A 93 7.35 -10.97 1.87
N SER A 94 7.02 -12.20 2.26
CA SER A 94 6.73 -12.57 3.64
C SER A 94 7.97 -12.45 4.55
N ALA A 95 9.18 -12.52 4.00
CA ALA A 95 10.43 -12.42 4.75
C ALA A 95 10.95 -10.98 4.87
N CYS A 96 11.20 -10.30 3.75
CA CYS A 96 11.82 -8.96 3.75
C CYS A 96 10.84 -7.80 3.53
N ARG A 97 9.54 -8.07 3.35
CA ARG A 97 8.50 -7.05 3.12
C ARG A 97 8.72 -6.18 1.87
N SER A 98 9.59 -6.59 0.96
CA SER A 98 9.71 -5.93 -0.35
C SER A 98 8.45 -6.15 -1.16
N GLY A 99 7.97 -5.10 -1.83
CA GLY A 99 6.78 -5.12 -2.67
C GLY A 99 7.13 -5.14 -4.17
N TRP A 100 6.34 -5.84 -4.97
CA TRP A 100 6.38 -5.78 -6.43
C TRP A 100 4.99 -5.99 -7.01
N PHE A 101 4.80 -5.56 -8.26
CA PHE A 101 3.57 -5.83 -9.00
C PHE A 101 3.64 -7.20 -9.67
N SER A 102 2.62 -8.03 -9.48
CA SER A 102 2.56 -9.33 -10.16
C SER A 102 2.26 -9.13 -11.65
N THR A 103 3.18 -9.59 -12.51
CA THR A 103 2.99 -9.58 -13.96
C THR A 103 1.84 -10.47 -14.42
N HIS A 104 1.46 -11.48 -13.63
CA HIS A 104 0.37 -12.39 -13.99
C HIS A 104 -0.99 -11.71 -13.88
N ALA A 105 -1.10 -10.66 -13.07
CA ALA A 105 -2.30 -9.84 -13.03
C ALA A 105 -2.57 -9.13 -14.37
N ILE A 106 -1.53 -8.85 -15.18
CA ILE A 106 -1.68 -8.31 -16.55
C ILE A 106 -2.09 -9.43 -17.51
N LEU A 107 -1.46 -10.60 -17.38
CA LEU A 107 -1.54 -11.68 -18.38
C LEU A 107 -2.83 -12.51 -18.27
N ALA A 108 -3.43 -12.59 -17.09
CA ALA A 108 -4.74 -13.21 -16.90
C ALA A 108 -5.86 -12.43 -17.60
N MET A 109 -5.63 -11.15 -17.95
CA MET A 109 -6.61 -10.27 -18.57
C MET A 109 -6.64 -10.36 -20.10
N ASP A 110 -5.54 -10.80 -20.72
CA ASP A 110 -5.33 -10.74 -22.18
C ASP A 110 -5.54 -12.10 -22.89
N GLY A 111 -6.28 -13.03 -22.27
CA GLY A 111 -6.74 -14.24 -22.97
C GLY A 111 -5.84 -15.48 -22.90
N GLY A 112 -5.15 -15.74 -21.77
CA GLY A 112 -4.88 -17.12 -21.34
C GLY A 112 -3.75 -17.88 -22.06
N GLY A 113 -2.66 -17.22 -22.45
CA GLY A 113 -1.43 -17.95 -22.83
C GLY A 113 -0.79 -18.66 -21.63
N GLU A 114 -0.37 -19.92 -21.79
CA GLU A 114 0.55 -20.57 -20.84
C GLU A 114 1.90 -19.84 -20.90
N ILE A 115 2.26 -19.15 -19.82
CA ILE A 115 3.50 -18.38 -19.75
C ILE A 115 4.47 -19.10 -18.83
N THR A 116 5.52 -19.64 -19.44
CA THR A 116 6.69 -20.13 -18.72
C THR A 116 7.56 -18.94 -18.33
N VAL A 117 7.49 -18.54 -17.06
CA VAL A 117 8.35 -17.47 -16.53
C VAL A 117 9.74 -18.03 -16.22
N ALA A 118 10.70 -17.78 -17.12
CA ALA A 118 12.07 -18.27 -16.99
C ALA A 118 12.86 -17.65 -15.80
N ASN A 119 12.49 -16.44 -15.35
CA ASN A 119 13.16 -15.75 -14.23
C ASN A 119 12.11 -15.16 -13.28
N PRO A 120 11.50 -15.99 -12.40
CA PRO A 120 10.42 -15.53 -11.55
C PRO A 120 10.91 -14.49 -10.54
N ILE A 121 10.16 -13.40 -10.41
CA ILE A 121 10.43 -12.33 -9.42
C ILE A 121 10.26 -12.85 -7.97
N GLY A 122 9.53 -13.96 -7.80
CA GLY A 122 9.38 -14.67 -6.54
C GLY A 122 8.65 -16.00 -6.71
N LEU A 123 8.45 -16.71 -5.60
CA LEU A 123 7.65 -17.94 -5.53
C LEU A 123 6.58 -17.82 -4.45
N GLN A 124 5.44 -18.47 -4.65
CA GLN A 124 4.28 -18.36 -3.76
C GLN A 124 3.69 -19.74 -3.41
N CYS A 125 3.32 -19.93 -2.14
CA CYS A 125 2.48 -21.04 -1.71
C CYS A 125 1.04 -20.78 -2.17
N GLN A 126 0.51 -21.62 -3.04
CA GLN A 126 -0.85 -21.43 -3.59
C GLN A 126 -1.96 -21.65 -2.56
N ALA A 127 -1.67 -22.33 -1.45
CA ALA A 127 -2.63 -22.56 -0.37
C ALA A 127 -2.74 -21.36 0.60
N CYS A 128 -1.61 -20.80 1.06
CA CYS A 128 -1.61 -19.78 2.12
C CYS A 128 -1.04 -18.42 1.69
N ARG A 129 -0.67 -18.26 0.41
CA ARG A 129 -0.09 -17.03 -0.16
C ARG A 129 1.24 -16.58 0.46
N TYR A 130 1.90 -17.41 1.27
CA TYR A 130 3.28 -17.18 1.69
C TYR A 130 4.15 -17.00 0.45
N THR A 131 4.83 -15.87 0.35
CA THR A 131 5.53 -15.46 -0.87
C THR A 131 6.94 -15.02 -0.55
N LEU A 132 7.93 -15.47 -1.32
CA LEU A 132 9.32 -15.04 -1.21
C LEU A 132 9.76 -14.35 -2.49
N CYS A 133 10.42 -13.20 -2.35
CA CYS A 133 11.05 -12.53 -3.49
C CYS A 133 12.33 -13.26 -3.90
N ARG A 134 12.78 -13.00 -5.13
CA ARG A 134 14.01 -13.56 -5.71
C ARG A 134 15.23 -13.39 -4.81
N ASP A 135 15.38 -12.24 -4.16
CA ASP A 135 16.54 -11.98 -3.30
C ASP A 135 16.51 -12.83 -2.01
N CYS A 136 15.33 -13.01 -1.41
CA CYS A 136 15.17 -13.92 -0.27
C CYS A 136 15.35 -15.39 -0.68
N LEU A 137 14.91 -15.78 -1.89
CA LEU A 137 15.17 -17.11 -2.43
C LEU A 137 16.67 -17.35 -2.60
N ARG A 138 17.39 -16.39 -3.22
CA ARG A 138 18.85 -16.45 -3.38
C ARG A 138 19.60 -16.51 -2.04
N ARG A 139 19.17 -15.77 -1.02
CA ARG A 139 19.83 -15.84 0.31
C ARG A 139 19.66 -17.19 0.99
N LYS A 140 18.57 -17.91 0.70
CA LYS A 140 18.33 -19.25 1.24
C LYS A 140 19.18 -20.32 0.56
N GLN A 141 19.78 -20.01 -0.57
CA GLN A 141 20.64 -20.91 -1.33
C GLN A 141 21.86 -20.13 -1.83
N PRO A 142 22.95 -20.11 -1.05
CA PRO A 142 24.22 -19.56 -1.53
C PRO A 142 24.55 -20.19 -2.88
N PRO A 143 24.99 -19.41 -3.88
CA PRO A 143 25.33 -19.96 -5.18
C PRO A 143 26.39 -21.05 -5.00
N SER A 144 26.12 -22.23 -5.53
CA SER A 144 27.15 -23.26 -5.63
C SER A 144 28.24 -22.76 -6.58
N TYR A 145 29.50 -22.83 -6.17
CA TYR A 145 30.63 -22.38 -6.99
C TYR A 145 30.85 -23.29 -8.22
N THR A 146 30.14 -24.42 -8.29
CA THR A 146 30.24 -25.41 -9.37
C THR A 146 29.10 -25.35 -10.38
N ASP A 147 28.05 -24.58 -10.12
CA ASP A 147 26.89 -24.56 -11.01
C ASP A 147 27.11 -23.57 -12.15
N PRO A 148 26.88 -23.96 -13.42
CA PRO A 148 26.93 -23.03 -14.53
C PRO A 148 25.91 -21.90 -14.30
N VAL A 149 26.34 -20.67 -14.55
CA VAL A 149 25.58 -19.42 -14.26
C VAL A 149 24.17 -19.40 -14.88
N ASP A 150 23.90 -20.28 -15.85
CA ASP A 150 22.69 -20.31 -16.67
C ASP A 150 21.78 -21.54 -16.46
N VAL A 151 22.07 -22.45 -15.51
CA VAL A 151 21.16 -23.58 -15.24
C VAL A 151 20.02 -23.11 -14.33
N ALA A 152 18.82 -23.07 -14.88
CA ALA A 152 17.59 -22.85 -14.12
C ALA A 152 17.27 -24.10 -13.28
N ASP A 153 17.99 -24.30 -12.18
CA ASP A 153 17.65 -25.36 -11.26
C ASP A 153 16.23 -25.12 -10.72
N PRO A 154 15.32 -26.11 -10.80
CA PRO A 154 13.98 -25.99 -10.26
C PRO A 154 14.09 -25.99 -8.73
N VAL A 155 14.28 -24.80 -8.16
CA VAL A 155 14.42 -24.64 -6.72
C VAL A 155 13.10 -24.98 -6.04
N VAL A 156 13.04 -26.14 -5.40
CA VAL A 156 11.92 -26.52 -4.53
C VAL A 156 12.11 -25.85 -3.17
N VAL A 157 11.66 -24.61 -3.02
CA VAL A 157 11.54 -23.95 -1.71
C VAL A 157 10.20 -24.32 -1.09
N LEU A 158 10.20 -24.60 0.22
CA LEU A 158 9.00 -24.97 0.97
C LEU A 158 8.36 -23.79 1.69
N CYS A 159 7.02 -23.84 1.84
CA CYS A 159 6.22 -22.95 2.66
C CYS A 159 6.65 -23.05 4.14
N GLU A 160 7.05 -21.93 4.72
CA GLU A 160 7.42 -21.83 6.15
C GLU A 160 6.25 -21.38 7.04
N ASN A 161 5.13 -20.97 6.43
CA ASN A 161 3.95 -20.55 7.18
C ASN A 161 3.41 -21.73 8.00
N PRO A 162 3.41 -21.67 9.35
CA PRO A 162 2.93 -22.77 10.19
C PRO A 162 1.46 -23.13 9.92
N ARG A 163 0.65 -22.18 9.42
CA ARG A 163 -0.77 -22.40 9.12
C ARG A 163 -1.02 -23.25 7.87
N CYS A 164 -0.03 -23.40 6.99
CA CYS A 164 -0.14 -24.19 5.74
C CYS A 164 0.29 -25.67 5.93
N GLY A 165 0.56 -26.09 7.17
CA GLY A 165 1.14 -27.41 7.49
C GLY A 165 2.66 -27.49 7.37
N ARG A 166 3.33 -26.39 6.95
CA ARG A 166 4.72 -26.35 6.47
C ARG A 166 4.91 -27.36 5.30
N HIS A 167 5.95 -27.23 4.49
CA HIS A 167 6.28 -28.23 3.44
C HIS A 167 5.49 -28.23 2.11
N GLN A 168 4.56 -27.31 1.86
CA GLN A 168 4.03 -27.13 0.50
C GLN A 168 5.06 -26.40 -0.38
N PRO A 169 5.37 -26.88 -1.60
CA PRO A 169 6.32 -26.20 -2.48
C PRO A 169 5.79 -24.84 -2.92
N LEU A 170 6.67 -23.84 -2.93
CA LEU A 170 6.40 -22.53 -3.49
C LEU A 170 6.46 -22.62 -5.02
N LYS A 171 5.46 -22.08 -5.71
CA LYS A 171 5.30 -22.19 -7.17
C LYS A 171 5.04 -20.82 -7.80
N THR A 172 5.20 -20.74 -9.11
CA THR A 172 4.60 -19.72 -9.97
C THR A 172 3.18 -20.18 -10.40
N PRO A 173 2.26 -19.26 -10.78
CA PRO A 173 2.33 -17.80 -10.67
C PRO A 173 2.51 -17.28 -9.24
N VAL A 174 3.12 -16.11 -9.12
CA VAL A 174 2.96 -15.31 -7.90
C VAL A 174 1.74 -14.42 -8.11
N LEU A 175 0.64 -14.67 -7.41
CA LEU A 175 -0.54 -13.81 -7.49
C LEU A 175 -0.39 -12.60 -6.56
N PRO A 176 -1.10 -11.48 -6.84
CA PRO A 176 -1.23 -10.38 -5.89
C PRO A 176 -1.68 -10.91 -4.52
N THR A 177 -0.95 -10.53 -3.47
CA THR A 177 -1.27 -10.96 -2.10
C THR A 177 -1.96 -9.88 -1.29
N GLY A 178 -2.06 -8.67 -1.83
CA GLY A 178 -2.26 -7.50 -1.00
C GLY A 178 -0.99 -7.14 -0.22
N ARG A 179 -1.12 -6.12 0.62
CA ARG A 179 -0.14 -5.77 1.65
C ARG A 179 -0.80 -5.88 3.02
N TYR A 180 -0.08 -6.51 3.96
CA TYR A 180 -0.68 -6.96 5.22
C TYR A 180 -1.00 -5.83 6.21
N ASN A 181 -0.41 -4.65 6.03
CA ASN A 181 -0.47 -3.55 7.01
C ASN A 181 -1.27 -2.34 6.53
N VAL A 182 -2.00 -2.45 5.42
CA VAL A 182 -2.85 -1.35 4.94
C VAL A 182 -4.10 -1.26 5.80
N THR A 183 -4.40 -0.06 6.30
CA THR A 183 -5.61 0.18 7.08
C THR A 183 -6.76 0.50 6.14
N PRO A 184 -7.86 -0.28 6.14
CA PRO A 184 -9.05 0.04 5.38
C PRO A 184 -9.77 1.20 6.07
N ILE A 185 -9.57 2.40 5.53
CA ILE A 185 -10.20 3.62 6.01
C ILE A 185 -10.61 4.47 4.81
N ASP A 186 -11.80 5.06 4.86
CA ASP A 186 -12.21 6.05 3.87
C ASP A 186 -11.35 7.31 4.04
N PRO A 187 -10.58 7.74 3.03
CA PRO A 187 -9.79 8.98 3.09
C PRO A 187 -10.60 10.19 3.54
N ASP A 188 -11.87 10.28 3.14
CA ASP A 188 -12.71 11.43 3.44
C ASP A 188 -13.22 11.42 4.88
N SER A 189 -13.11 10.28 5.58
CA SER A 189 -13.37 10.15 7.01
C SER A 189 -12.19 10.57 7.90
N ILE A 190 -11.01 10.85 7.33
CA ILE A 190 -9.82 11.25 8.09
C ILE A 190 -9.87 12.75 8.37
N GLU A 191 -9.69 13.12 9.64
CA GLU A 191 -9.56 14.52 10.08
C GLU A 191 -8.10 14.96 10.07
N GLY A 192 -7.21 14.10 10.54
CA GLY A 192 -5.78 14.36 10.56
C GLY A 192 -4.96 13.10 10.83
N VAL A 193 -3.70 13.14 10.44
CA VAL A 193 -2.71 12.08 10.63
C VAL A 193 -1.50 12.67 11.31
N VAL A 194 -1.23 12.27 12.54
CA VAL A 194 -0.02 12.67 13.26
C VAL A 194 1.08 11.67 12.98
N VAL A 195 2.24 12.16 12.54
CA VAL A 195 3.42 11.34 12.27
C VAL A 195 4.54 11.80 13.19
N ALA A 196 4.97 10.91 14.08
CA ALA A 196 6.11 11.14 14.96
C ALA A 196 7.22 10.14 14.64
N ARG A 197 8.43 10.65 14.35
CA ARG A 197 9.63 9.82 14.15
C ARG A 197 10.47 9.82 15.43
N ALA A 198 11.01 8.67 15.81
CA ALA A 198 12.02 8.60 16.86
C ALA A 198 13.22 9.51 16.54
N GLY A 199 13.64 10.30 17.53
CA GLY A 199 14.84 11.11 17.43
C GLY A 199 14.57 12.62 17.32
N ILE A 200 15.65 13.37 17.39
CA ILE A 200 15.63 14.84 17.48
C ILE A 200 15.22 15.48 16.14
N ILE A 201 15.54 14.81 15.04
CA ILE A 201 15.29 15.32 13.69
C ILE A 201 13.87 14.95 13.28
N ARG A 202 13.04 15.98 13.03
CA ARG A 202 11.71 15.81 12.45
C ARG A 202 11.83 15.28 11.02
N PRO A 203 10.99 14.33 10.60
CA PRO A 203 10.97 13.93 9.20
C PRO A 203 10.51 15.11 8.34
N THR A 204 11.01 15.17 7.12
CA THR A 204 10.49 16.09 6.10
C THR A 204 9.07 15.65 5.68
N THR A 205 8.34 16.54 5.02
CA THR A 205 7.01 16.23 4.49
C THR A 205 7.05 15.04 3.52
N ASP A 206 8.04 14.98 2.64
CA ASP A 206 8.18 13.88 1.69
C ASP A 206 8.46 12.55 2.38
N GLU A 207 9.34 12.53 3.39
CA GLU A 207 9.61 11.33 4.19
C GLU A 207 8.36 10.85 4.93
N ALA A 208 7.64 11.77 5.57
CA ALA A 208 6.41 11.45 6.30
C ALA A 208 5.33 10.92 5.35
N LEU A 209 5.15 11.54 4.18
CA LEU A 209 4.17 11.11 3.18
C LEU A 209 4.49 9.71 2.65
N VAL A 210 5.74 9.38 2.34
CA VAL A 210 6.14 8.03 1.90
C VAL A 210 5.72 6.98 2.94
N VAL A 211 5.91 7.27 4.23
CA VAL A 211 5.55 6.36 5.32
C VAL A 211 4.04 6.29 5.49
N VAL A 212 3.33 7.42 5.47
CA VAL A 212 1.88 7.49 5.68
C VAL A 212 1.11 6.84 4.54
N THR A 213 1.38 7.23 3.29
CA THR A 213 0.66 6.71 2.13
C THR A 213 0.92 5.23 1.91
N LYS A 214 1.95 4.65 2.53
CA LYS A 214 2.17 3.20 2.53
C LYS A 214 1.07 2.42 3.24
N PHE A 215 0.47 3.00 4.28
CA PHE A 215 -0.51 2.32 5.14
C PHE A 215 -1.91 2.92 5.06
N LEU A 216 -2.03 4.18 4.64
CA LEU A 216 -3.30 4.89 4.49
C LEU A 216 -3.56 5.24 3.02
N PRO A 217 -4.83 5.20 2.57
CA PRO A 217 -5.22 5.54 1.19
C PRO A 217 -5.18 7.05 0.90
N LEU A 218 -4.14 7.73 1.37
CA LEU A 218 -3.87 9.14 1.11
C LEU A 218 -3.02 9.31 -0.15
N ILE A 219 -3.19 10.44 -0.83
CA ILE A 219 -2.48 10.87 -2.04
C ILE A 219 -1.77 12.21 -1.75
N PRO A 220 -0.92 12.72 -2.66
CA PRO A 220 -0.13 13.93 -2.40
C PRO A 220 -0.99 15.14 -2.01
N GLU A 221 -2.20 15.25 -2.55
CA GLU A 221 -3.16 16.31 -2.25
C GLU A 221 -3.63 16.32 -0.78
N ASP A 222 -3.44 15.22 -0.04
CA ASP A 222 -3.76 15.13 1.40
C ASP A 222 -2.63 15.57 2.32
N ALA A 223 -1.52 16.06 1.80
CA ALA A 223 -0.42 16.55 2.62
C ALA A 223 -0.85 17.51 3.76
N PRO A 224 -1.85 18.39 3.58
CA PRO A 224 -2.36 19.23 4.67
C PRO A 224 -2.94 18.47 5.87
N LEU A 225 -3.39 17.22 5.70
CA LEU A 225 -3.88 16.38 6.80
C LEU A 225 -2.75 15.80 7.65
N VAL A 226 -1.50 15.86 7.18
CA VAL A 226 -0.36 15.21 7.83
C VAL A 226 0.36 16.18 8.76
N HIS A 227 0.25 15.94 10.06
CA HIS A 227 0.88 16.73 11.11
C HIS A 227 2.16 16.05 11.59
N ILE A 228 3.29 16.61 11.20
CA ILE A 228 4.60 16.06 11.53
C ILE A 228 5.06 16.55 12.89
N ARG A 229 5.56 15.63 13.71
CA ARG A 229 6.05 15.88 15.08
C ARG A 229 7.36 15.13 15.32
N SER A 230 8.15 15.62 16.26
CA SER A 230 9.35 14.93 16.78
C SER A 230 8.97 14.10 17.99
N ALA A 231 9.55 12.90 18.12
CA ALA A 231 9.44 12.09 19.31
C ALA A 231 10.79 12.08 20.06
N GLY A 232 10.78 12.33 21.36
CA GLY A 232 12.01 12.25 22.17
C GLY A 232 12.67 10.88 22.07
N LEU A 233 13.99 10.81 22.28
CA LEU A 233 14.72 9.54 22.28
C LEU A 233 14.10 8.57 23.31
N GLY A 234 13.91 7.31 22.91
CA GLY A 234 13.32 6.27 23.76
C GLY A 234 11.79 6.32 23.91
N THR A 235 11.10 7.36 23.44
CA THR A 235 9.63 7.48 23.58
C THR A 235 8.82 6.49 22.74
N LEU A 236 9.46 5.83 21.75
CA LEU A 236 8.85 4.77 20.95
C LEU A 236 9.21 3.35 21.43
N GLY A 237 9.98 3.22 22.52
CA GLY A 237 10.55 1.94 22.96
C GLY A 237 9.54 0.92 23.49
N ASP A 238 8.42 1.37 24.05
CA ASP A 238 7.35 0.50 24.57
C ASP A 238 5.95 1.05 24.23
N ASP A 239 4.91 0.23 24.45
CA ASP A 239 3.53 0.61 24.11
C ASP A 239 3.00 1.76 24.99
N SER A 240 3.36 1.80 26.27
CA SER A 240 2.88 2.82 27.21
C SER A 240 3.43 4.21 26.86
N ALA A 241 4.73 4.29 26.57
CA ALA A 241 5.39 5.49 26.10
C ALA A 241 4.80 5.98 24.77
N ARG A 242 4.52 5.06 23.84
CA ARG A 242 3.85 5.37 22.56
C ARG A 242 2.45 5.93 22.75
N GLU A 243 1.65 5.34 23.64
CA GLU A 243 0.31 5.86 23.96
C GLU A 243 0.36 7.23 24.65
N GLY A 244 1.29 7.42 25.59
CA GLY A 244 1.50 8.69 26.28
C GLY A 244 1.88 9.80 25.30
N LEU A 245 2.83 9.52 24.39
CA LEU A 245 3.24 10.44 23.34
C LEU A 245 2.07 10.79 22.41
N ALA A 246 1.36 9.79 21.88
CA ALA A 246 0.21 10.02 21.00
C ALA A 246 -0.85 10.88 21.69
N ARG A 247 -1.14 10.62 22.97
CA ARG A 247 -2.11 11.39 23.76
C ARG A 247 -1.68 12.85 23.93
N SER A 248 -0.39 13.08 24.22
CA SER A 248 0.15 14.44 24.34
C SER A 248 0.02 15.19 23.02
N LEU A 249 0.49 14.60 21.92
CA LEU A 249 0.48 15.25 20.60
C LEU A 249 -0.95 15.57 20.12
N LEU A 250 -1.91 14.71 20.41
CA LEU A 250 -3.31 14.96 20.07
C LEU A 250 -3.91 16.11 20.89
N ARG A 251 -3.59 16.20 22.19
CA ARG A 251 -4.04 17.33 23.02
C ARG A 251 -3.46 18.66 22.56
N ASP A 252 -2.19 18.66 22.16
CA ASP A 252 -1.54 19.86 21.62
C ASP A 252 -2.27 20.33 20.35
N LEU A 253 -2.58 19.41 19.43
CA LEU A 253 -3.32 19.71 18.20
C LEU A 253 -4.78 20.14 18.44
N GLU A 254 -5.45 19.60 19.46
CA GLU A 254 -6.75 20.09 19.91
C GLU A 254 -6.67 21.53 20.45
N HIS A 255 -5.63 21.83 21.24
CA HIS A 255 -5.41 23.16 21.78
C HIS A 255 -5.07 24.20 20.70
N GLU A 256 -4.33 23.79 19.66
CA GLU A 256 -4.05 24.58 18.46
C GLU A 256 -5.29 24.80 17.57
N GLY A 257 -6.41 24.11 17.85
CA GLY A 257 -7.62 24.17 17.02
C GLY A 257 -7.51 23.44 15.69
N VAL A 258 -6.47 22.61 15.52
CA VAL A 258 -6.24 21.82 14.30
C VAL A 258 -7.12 20.57 14.27
N LEU A 259 -7.33 19.95 15.44
CA LEU A 259 -8.23 18.81 15.61
C LEU A 259 -9.44 19.18 16.46
N ALA A 260 -10.58 18.58 16.17
CA ALA A 260 -11.78 18.70 16.96
C ALA A 260 -11.61 18.00 18.32
N PRO A 261 -12.28 18.49 19.39
CA PRO A 261 -12.17 17.91 20.73
C PRO A 261 -12.45 16.40 20.77
N SER A 262 -11.85 15.74 21.76
CA SER A 262 -11.95 14.28 21.95
C SER A 262 -11.30 13.46 20.83
N ALA A 263 -10.31 14.00 20.12
CA ALA A 263 -9.49 13.35 19.10
C ALA A 263 -8.90 12.01 19.59
N TRP A 264 -8.49 11.93 20.87
CA TRP A 264 -7.98 10.68 21.45
C TRP A 264 -8.95 9.50 21.27
N SER A 265 -10.24 9.71 21.56
CA SER A 265 -11.28 8.67 21.47
C SER A 265 -11.58 8.23 20.04
N ARG A 266 -11.26 9.08 19.06
CA ARG A 266 -11.48 8.85 17.62
C ARG A 266 -10.20 8.43 16.90
N SER A 267 -9.13 8.16 17.64
CA SER A 267 -7.81 7.88 17.09
C SER A 267 -7.47 6.39 17.06
N SER A 268 -6.82 5.96 15.97
CA SER A 268 -6.17 4.65 15.86
C SER A 268 -4.67 4.81 15.67
N ARG A 269 -3.86 3.95 16.30
CA ARG A 269 -2.40 4.06 16.32
C ARG A 269 -1.77 2.91 15.53
N MET A 270 -0.74 3.24 14.75
CA MET A 270 0.09 2.27 14.03
C MET A 270 1.55 2.55 14.35
N HIS A 271 2.26 1.51 14.77
CA HIS A 271 3.70 1.56 14.99
C HIS A 271 4.42 0.92 13.81
N VAL A 272 5.32 1.66 13.19
CA VAL A 272 6.02 1.26 11.96
C VAL A 272 7.52 1.25 12.24
N LEU A 273 8.11 0.06 12.14
CA LEU A 273 9.55 -0.13 12.23
C LEU A 273 10.18 0.24 10.87
N ALA A 274 11.05 1.25 10.84
CA ALA A 274 11.66 1.71 9.58
C ALA A 274 13.00 1.01 9.27
N GLY A 275 13.06 -0.28 9.54
CA GLY A 275 14.23 -1.13 9.26
C GLY A 275 15.07 -1.41 10.50
N THR A 276 16.34 -1.73 10.29
CA THR A 276 17.27 -2.16 11.35
C THR A 276 18.07 -1.01 11.98
N ALA A 277 17.93 0.21 11.44
CA ALA A 277 18.60 1.39 11.98
C ALA A 277 17.87 1.87 13.24
N ARG A 278 18.62 2.06 14.34
CA ARG A 278 18.09 2.65 15.58
C ARG A 278 17.52 4.04 15.28
N ASP A 279 16.44 4.41 15.98
CA ASP A 279 15.80 5.73 15.90
C ASP A 279 15.23 6.10 14.52
N THR A 280 14.76 5.11 13.77
CA THR A 280 14.04 5.34 12.51
C THR A 280 12.55 5.02 12.61
N ASP A 281 12.10 4.51 13.75
CA ASP A 281 10.71 4.10 13.95
C ASP A 281 9.74 5.29 13.86
N TYR A 282 8.56 5.00 13.33
CA TYR A 282 7.47 5.95 13.18
C TYR A 282 6.26 5.51 14.01
N LEU A 283 5.65 6.47 14.69
CA LEU A 283 4.32 6.37 15.25
C LEU A 283 3.37 7.17 14.36
N ILE A 284 2.40 6.49 13.76
CA ILE A 284 1.34 7.09 12.96
C ILE A 284 0.05 7.03 13.80
N THR A 285 -0.55 8.19 14.06
CA THR A 285 -1.84 8.29 14.75
C THR A 285 -2.85 8.90 13.80
N VAL A 286 -3.89 8.15 13.48
CA VAL A 286 -4.94 8.56 12.55
C VAL A 286 -6.16 8.96 13.34
N VAL A 287 -6.66 10.18 13.12
CA VAL A 287 -7.86 10.72 13.76
C VAL A 287 -8.99 10.74 12.74
N ARG A 288 -10.09 10.06 13.05
CA ARG A 288 -11.30 10.05 12.20
C ARG A 288 -12.18 11.22 12.54
N LYS A 289 -12.76 11.91 11.55
CA LYS A 289 -13.77 12.96 11.73
C LYS A 289 -14.89 12.49 12.66
N THR A 290 -15.43 13.39 13.47
CA THR A 290 -16.64 13.08 14.25
C THR A 290 -17.76 12.75 13.27
N GLU A 291 -18.35 11.55 13.39
CA GLU A 291 -19.54 11.20 12.61
C GLU A 291 -20.59 12.26 12.90
N HIS A 292 -20.89 13.09 11.89
CA HIS A 292 -22.05 13.96 11.95
C HIS A 292 -23.25 13.02 11.94
N ARG A 293 -23.75 12.67 13.13
CA ARG A 293 -25.03 11.98 13.27
C ARG A 293 -26.03 12.92 12.58
N PRO A 294 -26.61 12.56 11.42
CA PRO A 294 -27.58 13.43 10.80
C PRO A 294 -28.66 13.70 11.84
N ALA A 295 -28.95 14.98 12.08
CA ALA A 295 -30.00 15.38 13.01
C ALA A 295 -31.23 14.54 12.66
N ALA A 296 -31.70 13.75 13.62
CA ALA A 296 -32.87 12.92 13.43
C ALA A 296 -33.96 13.83 12.86
N THR A 297 -34.37 13.56 11.62
CA THR A 297 -35.53 14.20 11.01
C THR A 297 -36.67 13.99 11.99
N SER A 298 -37.06 15.06 12.69
CA SER A 298 -38.19 15.03 13.61
C SER A 298 -39.38 14.49 12.82
N PRO A 299 -40.09 13.47 13.30
CA PRO A 299 -41.29 13.00 12.64
C PRO A 299 -42.26 14.18 12.66
N LEU A 300 -42.53 14.72 11.47
CA LEU A 300 -43.63 15.65 11.25
C LEU A 300 -44.88 15.01 11.85
N GLU A 301 -45.34 15.61 12.95
CA GLU A 301 -46.65 15.36 13.55
C GLU A 301 -47.69 15.52 12.45
N ARG A 302 -48.22 14.40 11.96
CA ARG A 302 -49.50 14.39 11.26
C ARG A 302 -50.57 14.42 12.35
N SER A 303 -50.90 15.64 12.78
CA SER A 303 -52.17 15.90 13.45
C SER A 303 -53.27 15.86 12.39
N HIS A 304 -54.12 14.83 12.50
CA HIS A 304 -55.46 14.79 11.94
C HIS A 304 -56.39 15.68 12.78
#